data_AF-A0A8J3VW49-F1
#
_entry.id   AF-A0A8J3VW49-F1
#
_cell.length_a   1.000
_cell.length_b   1.000
_cell.length_c   1.000
_cell.angle_alpha   90.00
_cell.angle_beta   90.00
_cell.angle_gamma   90.00
#
_symmetry.space_group_name_H-M   'P 1'
#
loop_
_entity.id
_entity.type
_entity.pdbx_description
1 polymer ?
#
loop_
_entity_poly.entity_id
_entity_poly.type
_entity_poly.pdbx_seq_one_letter_code
_entity_poly.pdbx_strand_id
1 'polypeptide(L)'
;MTATGDIIAAVQVLIQQLHQSVTATNAAAQRAEQARGAAAALGHAQGVATFGAIHQTLAEVQQGIGPLIDRARTAITQAQAAEGG
;
A
#
# COMPACT_ATOMS: atom_id res chain seq x y z
N MET A 1 -19.13 7.71 -24.46
CA MET A 1 -18.35 7.79 -23.20
C MET A 1 -18.41 9.23 -22.74
N THR A 2 -18.83 9.47 -21.50
CA THR A 2 -18.83 10.80 -20.87
C THR A 2 -17.43 11.09 -20.34
N ALA A 3 -17.04 12.36 -20.25
CA ALA A 3 -15.76 12.76 -19.64
C ALA A 3 -15.63 12.23 -18.19
N THR A 4 -16.75 12.08 -17.49
CA THR A 4 -16.84 11.48 -16.16
C THR A 4 -16.50 9.98 -16.15
N GLY A 5 -17.00 9.21 -17.12
CA GLY A 5 -16.66 7.78 -17.27
C GLY A 5 -15.16 7.54 -17.51
N ASP A 6 -14.52 8.42 -18.29
CA ASP A 6 -13.06 8.35 -18.55
C ASP A 6 -12.25 8.67 -17.29
N ILE A 7 -12.70 9.65 -16.50
CA ILE A 7 -12.09 9.99 -15.21
C ILE A 7 -12.24 8.81 -14.23
N ILE A 8 -13.42 8.20 -14.15
CA ILE A 8 -13.65 7.03 -13.29
C ILE A 8 -12.69 5.89 -13.66
N ALA A 9 -12.55 5.58 -14.96
CA ALA A 9 -11.63 4.54 -15.43
C ALA A 9 -10.16 4.87 -15.08
N ALA A 10 -9.73 6.12 -15.27
CA ALA A 10 -8.38 6.56 -14.90
C ALA A 10 -8.10 6.42 -13.39
N VAL A 11 -9.06 6.80 -12.54
CA VAL A 11 -8.91 6.66 -11.08
C VAL A 11 -8.90 5.18 -10.67
N GLN A 12 -9.67 4.31 -11.32
CA GLN A 12 -9.59 2.86 -11.07
C GLN A 12 -8.20 2.29 -11.34
N VAL A 13 -7.56 2.69 -12.44
CA VAL A 13 -6.19 2.28 -12.78
C VAL A 13 -5.20 2.77 -11.72
N LEU A 14 -5.29 4.02 -11.31
CA LEU A 14 -4.43 4.59 -10.26
C LEU A 14 -4.58 3.85 -8.93
N ILE A 15 -5.82 3.52 -8.54
CA ILE A 15 -6.08 2.72 -7.33
C ILE A 15 -5.45 1.33 -7.45
N GLN A 16 -5.54 0.69 -8.61
CA GLN A 16 -4.97 -0.64 -8.81
C GLN A 16 -3.44 -0.61 -8.71
N GLN A 17 -2.79 0.40 -9.30
CA GLN A 17 -1.35 0.63 -9.16
C GLN A 17 -0.95 0.90 -7.71
N LEU A 18 -1.72 1.71 -7.00
CA LEU A 18 -1.48 2.01 -5.59
C LEU A 18 -1.62 0.76 -4.72
N HIS A 19 -2.63 -0.08 -4.99
CA HIS A 19 -2.80 -1.36 -4.32
C HIS A 19 -1.62 -2.31 -4.56
N GLN A 20 -1.11 -2.40 -5.80
CA GLN A 20 0.09 -3.17 -6.10
C GLN A 20 1.32 -2.64 -5.35
N SER A 21 1.47 -1.32 -5.26
CA SER A 21 2.54 -0.69 -4.50
C SER A 21 2.47 -1.03 -3.02
N VAL A 22 1.28 -0.97 -2.40
CA VAL A 22 1.08 -1.40 -1.00
C VAL A 22 1.45 -2.86 -0.80
N THR A 23 1.04 -3.75 -1.71
CA THR A 23 1.41 -5.17 -1.64
C THR A 23 2.92 -5.37 -1.71
N ALA A 24 3.62 -4.63 -2.57
CA ALA A 24 5.08 -4.66 -2.65
C ALA A 24 5.76 -4.13 -1.38
N THR A 25 5.24 -3.05 -0.80
CA THR A 25 5.68 -2.51 0.50
C THR A 25 5.52 -3.53 1.63
N ASN A 26 4.40 -4.26 1.65
CA ASN A 26 4.17 -5.31 2.65
C ASN A 26 5.17 -6.47 2.51
N ALA A 27 5.44 -6.89 1.28
CA ALA A 27 6.46 -7.90 1.02
C ALA A 27 7.86 -7.42 1.44
N ALA A 28 8.19 -6.15 1.23
CA ALA A 28 9.43 -5.55 1.70
C ALA A 28 9.51 -5.51 3.23
N ALA A 29 8.40 -5.20 3.92
CA ALA A 29 8.34 -5.22 5.38
C ALA A 29 8.62 -6.62 5.91
N GLN A 30 7.98 -7.65 5.35
CA GLN A 30 8.23 -9.04 5.75
C GLN A 30 9.70 -9.45 5.56
N ARG A 31 10.34 -9.04 4.45
CA ARG A 31 11.78 -9.29 4.23
C ARG A 31 12.65 -8.55 5.24
N ALA A 32 12.32 -7.30 5.57
CA ALA A 32 13.02 -6.55 6.59
C ALA A 32 12.94 -7.25 7.95
N GLU A 33 11.77 -7.76 8.34
CA GLU A 33 11.60 -8.51 9.59
C GLU A 33 12.40 -9.82 9.59
N GLN A 34 12.43 -10.56 8.48
CA GLN A 34 13.27 -11.75 8.33
C GLN A 34 14.76 -11.41 8.48
N ALA A 35 15.22 -10.34 7.82
CA ALA A 35 16.59 -9.86 7.93
C ALA A 35 16.93 -9.39 9.36
N ARG A 36 15.97 -8.78 10.07
CA ARG A 36 16.09 -8.43 11.49
C ARG A 36 16.31 -9.68 12.35
N GLY A 37 15.50 -10.72 12.15
CA GLY A 37 15.65 -12.00 12.86
C GLY A 37 17.00 -12.68 12.58
N ALA A 38 17.45 -12.67 11.33
CA ALA A 38 18.77 -13.18 10.95
C ALA A 38 19.91 -12.38 11.59
N ALA A 39 19.83 -11.04 11.58
CA ALA A 39 20.81 -10.19 12.24
C ALA A 39 20.85 -10.43 13.76
N ALA A 40 19.70 -10.65 14.40
CA ALA A 40 19.60 -10.97 15.82
C ALA A 40 20.28 -12.32 16.13
N ALA A 41 20.04 -13.34 15.31
CA ALA A 41 20.66 -14.66 15.46
C ALA A 41 22.20 -14.61 15.33
N LEU A 42 22.71 -13.67 14.53
CA LEU A 42 24.15 -13.45 14.33
C LEU A 42 24.78 -12.47 15.35
N GLY A 43 23.99 -11.92 16.28
CA GLY A 43 24.46 -10.92 17.25
C GLY A 43 24.77 -9.55 16.64
N HIS A 44 24.31 -9.27 15.41
CA HIS A 44 24.52 -7.99 14.73
C HIS A 44 23.50 -6.93 15.18
N ALA A 45 23.75 -6.32 16.34
CA ALA A 45 22.87 -5.31 16.95
C ALA A 45 22.52 -4.14 16.01
N GLN A 46 23.46 -3.65 15.21
CA GLN A 46 23.20 -2.59 14.22
C GLN A 46 22.25 -3.05 13.10
N GLY A 47 22.39 -4.31 12.65
CA GLY A 47 21.50 -4.90 11.66
C GLY A 47 20.07 -5.01 12.19
N VAL A 48 19.92 -5.44 13.45
CA VAL A 48 18.60 -5.52 14.12
C VAL A 48 17.91 -4.16 14.18
N ALA A 49 18.64 -3.12 14.62
CA ALA A 49 18.09 -1.77 14.71
C ALA A 49 17.69 -1.22 13.34
N THR A 50 18.55 -1.39 12.33
CA THR A 50 18.33 -0.89 10.97
C THR A 50 17.12 -1.54 10.32
N PHE A 51 17.04 -2.88 10.36
CA PHE A 51 15.92 -3.60 9.76
C PHE A 51 14.61 -3.37 10.52
N GLY A 52 14.66 -3.15 11.84
CA GLY A 52 13.51 -2.72 12.63
C GLY A 52 12.96 -1.36 12.21
N ALA A 53 13.83 -0.37 12.02
CA ALA A 53 13.43 0.96 11.53
C ALA A 53 12.83 0.92 10.12
N ILE A 54 13.41 0.10 9.23
CA ILE A 54 12.86 -0.14 7.88
C ILE A 54 11.48 -0.78 7.96
N HIS A 55 11.31 -1.84 8.75
CA HIS A 55 10.01 -2.50 8.93
C HIS A 55 8.96 -1.52 9.42
N GLN A 56 9.29 -0.69 10.44
CA GLN A 56 8.38 0.32 10.97
C GLN A 56 7.98 1.35 9.91
N THR A 57 8.95 1.89 9.17
CA THR A 57 8.67 2.88 8.10
C THR A 57 7.72 2.30 7.05
N LEU A 58 7.92 1.05 6.64
CA LEU A 58 7.06 0.38 5.66
C LEU A 58 5.64 0.12 6.22
N ALA A 59 5.54 -0.21 7.51
CA ALA A 59 4.26 -0.36 8.19
C ALA A 59 3.47 0.96 8.27
N GLU A 60 4.15 2.07 8.54
CA GLU A 60 3.53 3.41 8.55
C GLU A 60 2.99 3.80 7.16
N VAL A 61 3.76 3.52 6.11
CA VAL A 61 3.32 3.71 4.71
C VAL A 61 2.07 2.88 4.40
N GLN A 62 2.04 1.61 4.82
CA GLN A 62 0.88 0.73 4.63
C GLN A 62 -0.35 1.28 5.35
N GLN A 63 -0.20 1.69 6.60
CA GLN A 63 -1.30 2.23 7.41
C GLN A 63 -1.88 3.52 6.84
N GLY A 64 -1.04 4.38 6.23
CA GLY A 64 -1.50 5.60 5.58
C GLY A 64 -2.23 5.38 4.26
N ILE A 65 -1.73 4.46 3.42
CA ILE A 65 -2.22 4.29 2.04
C ILE A 65 -3.46 3.39 1.96
N GLY A 66 -3.56 2.35 2.78
CA GLY A 66 -4.68 1.40 2.75
C GLY A 66 -6.07 2.06 2.83
N PRO A 67 -6.35 2.89 3.85
CA PRO A 67 -7.64 3.59 3.99
C PRO A 67 -7.95 4.53 2.82
N LEU A 68 -6.93 5.12 2.19
CA LEU A 68 -7.11 5.99 1.02
C LEU A 68 -7.55 5.19 -0.21
N ILE A 69 -6.98 3.99 -0.42
CA ILE A 69 -7.42 3.07 -1.48
C ILE A 69 -8.89 2.69 -1.28
N ASP A 70 -9.27 2.32 -0.05
CA ASP A 70 -10.65 1.89 0.24
C ASP A 70 -11.64 3.04 0.03
N ARG A 71 -11.31 4.25 0.52
CA ARG A 71 -12.13 5.44 0.31
C ARG A 71 -12.28 5.78 -1.16
N ALA A 72 -11.21 5.67 -1.94
CA ALA A 72 -11.24 5.94 -3.37
C ALA A 72 -12.10 4.90 -4.13
N ARG A 73 -12.04 3.62 -3.74
CA ARG A 73 -12.92 2.57 -4.28
C ARG A 73 -14.39 2.88 -3.99
N THR A 74 -14.72 3.24 -2.75
CA THR A 74 -16.10 3.60 -2.38
C THR A 74 -16.61 4.78 -3.19
N ALA A 75 -15.81 5.84 -3.36
CA ALA A 75 -16.18 7.02 -4.14
C ALA A 75 -16.46 6.67 -5.61
N ILE A 76 -15.65 5.79 -6.20
CA ILE A 76 -15.88 5.28 -7.57
C ILE A 76 -17.19 4.52 -7.67
N THR A 77 -17.46 3.59 -6.76
CA THR A 77 -18.71 2.82 -6.77
C THR A 77 -19.93 3.73 -6.67
N GLN A 78 -19.86 4.77 -5.84
CA GLN A 78 -20.92 5.78 -5.72
C GLN A 78 -21.09 6.60 -7.00
N ALA A 79 -19.99 7.04 -7.62
CA ALA A 79 -20.04 7.79 -8.87
C ALA A 79 -20.64 6.95 -10.02
N GLN A 80 -20.27 5.67 -10.12
CA GLN A 80 -20.84 4.76 -11.11
C GLN A 80 -22.34 4.52 -10.91
N ALA A 81 -22.79 4.38 -9.66
CA ALA A 81 -24.20 4.22 -9.35
C ALA A 81 -25.02 5.48 -9.71
N ALA A 82 -24.44 6.67 -9.57
CA ALA A 82 -25.06 7.93 -9.94
C ALA A 82 -25.12 8.15 -11.47
N GLU A 83 -24.18 7.60 -12.25
CA GLU A 83 -24.21 7.69 -13.72
C GLU A 83 -25.16 6.68 -14.38
N GLY A 84 -25.48 5.57 -13.70
CA GLY A 84 -26.38 4.53 -14.21
C GLY A 84 -27.87 4.71 -13.85
N GLY A 85 -28.21 5.76 -13.08
CA GLY A 85 -29.55 6.07 -12.59
C GLY A 85 -30.24 7.19 -13.36
#